data_AF-A0A484ZJ82-F1
#
_entry.id   AF-A0A484ZJ82-F1
#
_cell.length_a   1.000
_cell.length_b   1.000
_cell.length_c   1.000
_cell.angle_alpha   90.00
_cell.angle_beta   90.00
_cell.angle_gamma   90.00
#
_symmetry.space_group_name_H-M   'P 1'
#
loop_
_entity.id
_entity.type
_entity.pdbx_description
1 polymer ?
#
loop_
_entity_poly.entity_id
_entity_poly.type
_entity_poly.pdbx_seq_one_letter_code
_entity_poly.pdbx_strand_id
1 'polypeptide(L)'
;MRLVSFFKHLPLRLQIIILVVVVLALPLIAANIQITRDIDDQIHDQAGEKAEEISNIIVSSPVVINGLKNLDAISLQEIQEYTQTIKKIAGVEFIVVIDMKGIRVSHPDTAKIGKRWLAETKFGY
;
A
#
# COMPACT_ATOMS: atom_id res chain seq x y z
N MET A 1 38.64 -15.36 18.73
CA MET A 1 40.12 -15.50 18.73
C MET A 1 40.70 -16.31 17.54
N ARG A 2 39.89 -17.11 16.80
CA ARG A 2 40.35 -17.88 15.62
C ARG A 2 40.42 -17.10 14.29
N LEU A 3 39.70 -16.00 14.15
CA LEU A 3 39.68 -15.21 12.91
C LEU A 3 41.03 -14.52 12.66
N VAL A 4 41.56 -13.85 13.70
CA VAL A 4 42.78 -13.05 13.62
C VAL A 4 44.03 -13.91 13.34
N SER A 5 44.07 -15.15 13.85
CA SER A 5 45.17 -16.08 13.57
C SER A 5 45.17 -16.58 12.13
N PHE A 6 44.02 -16.66 11.46
CA PHE A 6 43.93 -17.04 10.05
C PHE A 6 44.52 -15.94 9.14
N PHE A 7 44.29 -14.67 9.48
CA PHE A 7 44.86 -13.54 8.75
C PHE A 7 46.39 -13.48 8.79
N LYS A 8 47.02 -13.96 9.88
CA LYS A 8 48.49 -13.93 10.05
C LYS A 8 49.25 -14.78 9.03
N HIS A 9 48.61 -15.76 8.39
CA HIS A 9 49.23 -16.62 7.38
C HIS A 9 48.95 -16.17 5.93
N LEU A 10 48.17 -15.10 5.74
CA LEU A 10 47.85 -14.56 4.42
C LEU A 10 48.93 -13.56 3.96
N PRO A 11 49.27 -13.51 2.65
CA PRO A 11 50.19 -12.52 2.13
C PRO A 11 49.67 -11.09 2.36
N LEU A 12 50.56 -10.14 2.66
CA LEU A 12 50.25 -8.73 2.96
C LEU A 12 49.30 -8.07 1.94
N ARG A 13 49.49 -8.38 0.65
CA ARG A 13 48.62 -7.86 -0.43
C ARG A 13 47.16 -8.27 -0.24
N LEU A 14 46.91 -9.51 0.17
CA LEU A 14 45.56 -10.03 0.40
C LEU A 14 44.94 -9.42 1.67
N GLN A 15 45.73 -9.19 2.72
CA GLN A 15 45.26 -8.50 3.93
C GLN A 15 44.77 -7.08 3.63
N ILE A 16 45.52 -6.32 2.81
CA ILE A 16 45.16 -4.97 2.40
C ILE A 16 43.88 -5.00 1.54
N ILE A 17 43.77 -5.93 0.59
CA ILE A 17 42.56 -6.09 -0.24
C ILE A 17 41.34 -6.39 0.64
N ILE A 18 41.43 -7.33 1.58
CA ILE A 18 40.32 -7.67 2.48
C ILE A 18 39.94 -6.47 3.33
N LEU A 19 40.92 -5.73 3.86
CA LEU A 19 40.65 -4.52 4.63
C LEU A 19 39.89 -3.48 3.82
N VAL A 20 40.34 -3.19 2.59
CA VAL A 20 39.68 -2.24 1.69
C VAL A 20 38.26 -2.69 1.37
N VAL A 21 38.06 -3.98 1.07
CA VAL A 21 36.72 -4.53 0.80
C VAL A 21 35.81 -4.39 2.02
N VAL A 22 36.29 -4.71 3.23
CA VAL A 22 35.50 -4.58 4.45
C VAL A 22 35.13 -3.13 4.73
N VAL A 23 36.09 -2.21 4.62
CA VAL A 23 35.87 -0.77 4.85
C VAL A 23 34.86 -0.20 3.86
N LEU A 24 34.87 -0.65 2.61
CA LEU A 24 33.88 -0.23 1.60
C LEU A 24 32.52 -0.94 1.78
N ALA A 25 32.51 -2.21 2.18
CA ALA A 25 31.28 -2.99 2.31
C ALA A 25 30.44 -2.59 3.53
N LEU A 26 31.06 -2.27 4.66
CA LEU A 26 30.37 -1.90 5.89
C LEU A 26 29.36 -0.75 5.72
N PRO A 27 29.72 0.43 5.15
CA PRO A 27 28.77 1.51 4.95
C PRO A 27 27.68 1.15 3.93
N LEU A 28 27.98 0.35 2.91
CA LEU A 28 26.98 -0.11 1.94
C LEU A 28 25.93 -1.02 2.60
N ILE A 29 26.35 -1.93 3.48
CA ILE A 29 25.43 -2.79 4.24
C ILE A 29 24.56 -1.95 5.17
N ALA A 30 25.17 -1.02 5.92
CA ALA A 30 24.43 -0.15 6.82
C ALA A 30 23.40 0.73 6.07
N ALA A 31 23.79 1.30 4.93
CA ALA A 31 22.90 2.08 4.07
C ALA A 31 21.74 1.23 3.54
N ASN A 32 22.00 0.00 3.08
CA ASN A 32 20.94 -0.91 2.64
C ASN A 32 19.93 -1.21 3.74
N ILE A 33 20.40 -1.50 4.97
CA ILE A 33 19.50 -1.76 6.11
C ILE A 33 18.63 -0.54 6.43
N GLN A 34 19.20 0.66 6.39
CA GLN A 34 18.47 1.91 6.63
C GLN A 34 17.41 2.13 5.54
N ILE A 35 17.80 2.01 4.28
CA ILE A 35 16.91 2.16 3.12
C ILE A 35 15.73 1.19 3.19
N THR A 36 15.98 -0.08 3.49
CA THR A 36 14.90 -1.08 3.56
C THR A 36 13.87 -0.74 4.64
N ARG A 37 14.29 -0.21 5.79
CA ARG A 37 13.36 0.21 6.85
C ARG A 37 12.53 1.42 6.43
N ASP A 38 13.18 2.42 5.85
CA ASP A 38 12.52 3.67 5.49
C ASP A 38 11.56 3.48 4.29
N ILE A 39 11.85 2.55 3.39
CA ILE A 39 11.00 2.25 2.22
C ILE A 39 9.66 1.63 2.63
N ASP A 40 9.65 0.69 3.57
CA ASP A 40 8.41 0.01 3.97
C ASP A 40 7.40 0.99 4.57
N ASP A 41 7.87 1.87 5.48
CA ASP A 41 7.04 2.88 6.12
C ASP A 41 6.57 3.93 5.10
N GLN A 42 7.46 4.42 4.23
CA GLN A 42 7.12 5.40 3.20
C GLN A 42 6.10 4.86 2.19
N ILE A 43 6.22 3.60 1.76
CA ILE A 43 5.25 2.97 0.85
C ILE A 43 3.89 2.87 1.55
N HIS A 44 3.86 2.52 2.83
CA HIS A 44 2.63 2.43 3.59
C HIS A 44 1.94 3.78 3.74
N ASP A 45 2.67 4.80 4.15
CA ASP A 45 2.16 6.16 4.34
C ASP A 45 1.63 6.74 3.03
N GLN A 46 2.39 6.59 1.93
CA GLN A 46 1.95 7.03 0.61
C GLN A 46 0.66 6.32 0.14
N ALA A 47 0.51 5.03 0.44
CA ALA A 47 -0.72 4.30 0.13
C ALA A 47 -1.90 4.82 0.96
N GLY A 48 -1.68 5.14 2.23
CA GLY A 48 -2.67 5.76 3.12
C GLY A 48 -3.11 7.14 2.64
N GLU A 49 -2.15 8.04 2.38
CA GLU A 49 -2.39 9.39 1.87
C GLU A 49 -3.18 9.35 0.56
N LYS A 50 -2.79 8.48 -0.37
CA LYS A 50 -3.51 8.29 -1.64
C LYS A 50 -4.93 7.76 -1.42
N ALA A 51 -5.12 6.81 -0.51
CA ALA A 51 -6.46 6.29 -0.21
C ALA A 51 -7.36 7.37 0.40
N GLU A 52 -6.82 8.22 1.27
CA GLU A 52 -7.52 9.35 1.87
C GLU A 52 -7.89 10.40 0.82
N GLU A 53 -6.95 10.80 -0.05
CA GLU A 53 -7.19 11.76 -1.12
C GLU A 53 -8.33 11.29 -2.04
N ILE A 54 -8.27 10.04 -2.50
CA ILE A 54 -9.29 9.46 -3.37
C ILE A 54 -10.63 9.33 -2.64
N SER A 55 -10.63 8.93 -1.37
CA SER A 55 -11.85 8.89 -0.55
C SER A 55 -12.52 10.27 -0.48
N ASN A 56 -11.76 11.32 -0.20
CA ASN A 56 -12.26 12.69 -0.12
C ASN A 56 -12.87 13.17 -1.45
N ILE A 57 -12.25 12.81 -2.58
CA ILE A 57 -12.80 13.10 -3.92
C ILE A 57 -14.15 12.41 -4.12
N ILE A 58 -14.24 11.12 -3.76
CA ILE A 58 -15.45 10.30 -3.98
C ILE A 58 -16.59 10.76 -3.08
N VAL A 59 -16.33 10.97 -1.79
CA VAL A 59 -17.35 11.39 -0.81
C VAL A 59 -17.89 12.80 -1.12
N SER A 60 -17.07 13.66 -1.72
CA SER A 60 -17.48 15.00 -2.14
C SER A 60 -18.20 15.04 -3.49
N SER A 61 -18.29 13.90 -4.19
CA SER A 61 -18.89 13.82 -5.52
C SER A 61 -20.42 13.92 -5.48
N PRO A 62 -21.05 14.77 -6.31
CA PRO A 62 -22.50 14.82 -6.44
C PRO A 62 -23.13 13.46 -6.81
N VAL A 63 -22.43 12.63 -7.58
CA VAL A 63 -22.90 11.28 -7.97
C VAL A 63 -23.11 10.41 -6.74
N VAL A 64 -22.13 10.41 -5.83
CA VAL A 64 -22.18 9.61 -4.60
C VAL A 64 -23.17 10.21 -3.61
N ILE A 65 -23.14 11.53 -3.40
CA ILE A 65 -24.05 12.21 -2.46
C ILE A 65 -25.51 12.04 -2.89
N ASN A 66 -25.82 12.26 -4.17
CA ASN A 66 -27.19 12.15 -4.66
C ASN A 66 -27.63 10.69 -4.74
N GLY A 67 -26.76 9.78 -5.17
CA GLY A 67 -27.13 8.38 -5.26
C GLY A 67 -27.27 7.68 -3.91
N LEU A 68 -26.59 8.15 -2.86
CA LEU A 68 -26.85 7.67 -1.50
C LEU A 68 -28.13 8.25 -0.88
N LYS A 69 -28.62 9.40 -1.37
CA LYS A 69 -29.94 9.96 -1.00
C LYS A 69 -31.06 9.21 -1.70
N ASN A 70 -30.88 8.95 -2.99
CA ASN A 70 -31.83 8.27 -3.86
C ASN A 70 -31.30 6.85 -4.12
N LEU A 71 -31.52 5.93 -3.17
CA LEU A 71 -31.05 4.53 -3.25
C LEU A 71 -31.85 3.69 -4.28
N ASP A 72 -32.14 4.26 -5.46
CA ASP A 72 -32.80 3.58 -6.57
C ASP A 72 -31.79 2.88 -7.50
N ALA A 73 -32.30 1.99 -8.35
CA ALA A 73 -31.44 1.14 -9.19
C ALA A 73 -30.52 1.95 -10.12
N ILE A 74 -31.00 3.08 -10.64
CA ILE A 74 -30.26 3.95 -11.55
C ILE A 74 -29.09 4.60 -10.80
N SER A 75 -29.35 5.18 -9.63
CA SER A 75 -28.34 5.82 -8.82
C SER A 75 -27.27 4.85 -8.31
N LEU A 76 -27.66 3.62 -7.95
CA LEU A 76 -26.70 2.58 -7.55
C LEU A 76 -25.78 2.22 -8.72
N GLN A 77 -26.31 2.17 -9.95
CA GLN A 77 -25.53 1.92 -11.15
C GLN A 77 -24.57 3.09 -11.45
N GLU A 78 -25.03 4.34 -11.33
CA GLU A 78 -24.19 5.52 -11.51
C GLU A 78 -23.03 5.57 -10.51
N ILE A 79 -23.29 5.25 -9.23
CA ILE A 79 -22.22 5.15 -8.23
C ILE A 79 -21.22 4.05 -8.62
N GLN A 80 -21.69 2.89 -9.05
CA GLN A 80 -20.82 1.77 -9.44
C GLN A 80 -19.92 2.11 -10.65
N GLU A 81 -20.48 2.75 -11.67
CA GLU A 81 -19.72 3.17 -12.86
C GLU A 81 -18.71 4.27 -12.52
N TYR A 82 -19.13 5.24 -11.70
CA TYR A 82 -18.26 6.31 -11.22
C TYR A 82 -17.07 5.77 -10.42
N THR A 83 -17.31 4.88 -9.44
CA THR A 83 -16.23 4.31 -8.62
C THR A 83 -15.30 3.43 -9.44
N GLN A 84 -15.80 2.65 -10.41
CA GLN A 84 -14.95 1.86 -11.31
C GLN A 84 -14.06 2.75 -12.19
N THR A 85 -14.60 3.87 -12.68
CA THR A 85 -13.87 4.84 -13.49
C THR A 85 -12.76 5.49 -12.67
N ILE A 86 -13.08 6.04 -11.49
CA ILE A 86 -12.10 6.65 -10.60
C ILE A 86 -11.07 5.62 -10.14
N LYS A 87 -11.46 4.37 -9.85
CA LYS A 87 -10.53 3.29 -9.48
C LYS A 87 -9.43 3.13 -10.53
N LYS A 88 -9.83 3.08 -11.80
CA LYS A 88 -8.92 2.90 -12.94
C LYS A 88 -8.01 4.12 -13.13
N ILE A 89 -8.56 5.33 -13.01
CA ILE A 89 -7.81 6.59 -13.17
C ILE A 89 -6.81 6.77 -12.02
N ALA A 90 -7.26 6.57 -10.79
CA ALA A 90 -6.44 6.71 -9.59
C ALA A 90 -5.42 5.57 -9.44
N GLY A 91 -5.61 4.44 -10.12
CA GLY A 91 -4.75 3.27 -9.99
C GLY A 91 -4.73 2.73 -8.56
N VAL A 92 -5.90 2.61 -7.93
CA VAL A 92 -6.09 1.99 -6.62
C VAL A 92 -6.71 0.61 -6.77
N GLU A 93 -6.45 -0.29 -5.82
CA GLU A 93 -6.88 -1.68 -5.92
C GLU A 93 -8.41 -1.83 -5.89
N PHE A 94 -9.08 -1.09 -5.00
CA PHE A 94 -10.52 -1.11 -4.86
C PHE A 94 -11.07 0.22 -4.35
N ILE A 95 -12.33 0.46 -4.68
CA ILE A 95 -13.16 1.53 -4.12
C ILE A 95 -14.50 0.87 -3.74
N VAL A 96 -14.96 1.11 -2.51
CA VAL A 96 -16.22 0.55 -2.00
C VAL A 96 -17.00 1.68 -1.37
N VAL A 97 -18.25 1.86 -1.81
CA VAL A 97 -19.19 2.83 -1.21
C VAL A 97 -20.21 2.04 -0.40
N ILE A 98 -20.46 2.48 0.83
CA ILE A 98 -21.31 1.81 1.80
C ILE A 98 -22.38 2.82 2.25
N ASP A 99 -23.64 2.38 2.32
CA ASP A 99 -24.72 3.20 2.86
C ASP A 99 -24.67 3.30 4.39
N MET A 100 -25.48 4.19 4.97
CA MET A 100 -25.52 4.38 6.43
C MET A 100 -26.04 3.17 7.21
N LYS A 101 -26.68 2.19 6.54
CA LYS A 101 -27.07 0.94 7.19
C LYS A 101 -25.87 -0.01 7.27
N GLY A 102 -24.84 0.19 6.44
CA GLY A 102 -23.68 -0.70 6.27
C GLY A 102 -23.78 -1.61 5.05
N ILE A 103 -24.70 -1.37 4.11
CA ILE A 103 -24.81 -2.14 2.86
C ILE A 103 -23.84 -1.60 1.82
N ARG A 104 -23.09 -2.49 1.16
CA ARG A 104 -22.25 -2.13 0.00
C ARG A 104 -23.13 -1.70 -1.16
N VAL A 105 -23.09 -0.42 -1.51
CA VAL A 105 -23.73 0.18 -2.68
C VAL A 105 -22.87 0.00 -3.92
N SER A 106 -21.54 0.02 -3.76
CA SER A 106 -20.60 -0.24 -4.84
C SER A 106 -19.49 -1.17 -4.36
N HIS A 107 -19.00 -2.02 -5.27
CA HIS A 107 -17.88 -2.92 -5.01
C HIS A 107 -17.24 -3.36 -6.35
N PRO A 108 -15.91 -3.56 -6.46
CA PRO A 108 -15.27 -4.02 -7.70
C PRO A 108 -15.81 -5.36 -8.20
N ASP A 109 -16.04 -6.28 -7.26
CA ASP A 109 -16.79 -7.52 -7.47
C ASP A 109 -18.29 -7.26 -7.23
N THR A 110 -19.07 -7.27 -8.31
CA THR A 110 -20.51 -6.97 -8.31
C THR A 110 -21.33 -7.97 -7.48
N ALA A 111 -20.84 -9.19 -7.29
CA ALA A 111 -21.52 -10.20 -6.48
C ALA A 111 -21.53 -9.87 -4.97
N LYS A 112 -20.78 -8.84 -4.55
CA LYS A 112 -20.74 -8.35 -3.17
C LYS A 112 -21.63 -7.12 -2.91
N ILE A 113 -22.18 -6.52 -3.96
CA ILE A 113 -23.14 -5.40 -3.84
C ILE A 113 -24.42 -5.89 -3.15
N GLY A 114 -25.01 -5.06 -2.30
CA GLY A 114 -26.22 -5.40 -1.53
C GLY A 114 -25.95 -6.24 -0.28
N LYS A 115 -24.72 -6.74 -0.09
CA LYS A 115 -24.34 -7.47 1.13
C LYS A 115 -23.86 -6.49 2.20
N ARG A 116 -24.26 -6.72 3.45
CA ARG A 116 -23.74 -6.01 4.62
C ARG A 116 -22.22 -6.10 4.62
N TRP A 117 -21.56 -4.96 4.83
CA TRP A 117 -20.14 -4.93 5.12
C TRP A 117 -19.93 -5.51 6.52
N LEU A 118 -19.31 -6.69 6.60
CA LEU A 118 -18.75 -7.19 7.84
C LEU A 118 -17.38 -6.54 7.94
N ALA A 119 -17.21 -5.58 8.86
CA ALA A 119 -15.90 -4.99 9.14
C ALA A 119 -14.96 -5.97 9.88
N GLU A 120 -15.38 -7.22 10.03
CA GLU A 120 -14.72 -8.17 10.91
C GLU A 120 -13.85 -9.14 10.10
N THR A 121 -12.56 -9.08 10.39
CA THR A 121 -11.48 -9.98 10.02
C THR A 121 -10.93 -9.86 8.59
N LYS A 122 -9.65 -9.46 8.53
CA LYS A 122 -8.71 -9.48 7.40
C LYS A 122 -8.56 -8.18 6.57
N PHE A 123 -8.17 -7.10 7.24
CA PHE A 123 -7.02 -6.35 6.71
C PHE A 123 -5.77 -7.00 7.30
N GLY A 124 -5.42 -8.17 6.72
CA GLY A 124 -4.22 -8.90 7.08
C GLY A 124 -3.07 -8.31 6.30
N TYR A 125 -2.24 -7.54 6.99
CA TYR A 125 -0.80 -7.52 6.79
C TYR A 125 -0.19 -8.33 7.92
#